data_AF-A0A1E5UQ86-F1
#
_entry.id   AF-A0A1E5UQ86-F1
#
_cell.length_a   1.000
_cell.length_b   1.000
_cell.length_c   1.000
_cell.angle_alpha   90.00
_cell.angle_beta   90.00
_cell.angle_gamma   90.00
#
_symmetry.space_group_name_H-M   'P 1'
#
loop_
_entity.id
_entity.type
_entity.pdbx_description
1 polymer ?
#
loop_
_entity_poly.entity_id
_entity_poly.type
_entity_poly.pdbx_seq_one_letter_code
_entity_poly.pdbx_strand_id
1 'polypeptide(L)'
;LKNELALVAKLKHKNLVRLVGICLEQQERLLVYEFVPNRSLDLILFGIARGLQYLHEDSQLKVVHRDLKASNILLDADMNPKISDFGLARIFGRDQTQAVTDHVVGT
;
A
#
# COMPACT_ATOMS: atom_id res chain seq x y z
N LEU A 1 -12.02 6.37 22.77
CA LEU A 1 -11.49 7.56 23.49
C LEU A 1 -10.69 7.24 24.76
N LYS A 2 -11.25 6.72 25.87
CA LYS A 2 -10.48 6.58 27.13
C LYS A 2 -9.17 5.78 26.98
N ASN A 3 -9.20 4.63 26.30
CA ASN A 3 -8.00 3.81 26.06
C ASN A 3 -7.02 4.47 25.09
N GLU A 4 -7.51 5.01 23.99
CA GLU A 4 -6.71 5.74 23.00
C GLU A 4 -5.96 6.90 23.67
N LEU A 5 -6.68 7.77 24.38
CA LEU A 5 -6.08 8.87 25.14
C LEU A 5 -5.04 8.40 26.17
N ALA A 6 -5.35 7.34 26.93
CA ALA A 6 -4.45 6.80 27.94
C ALA A 6 -3.14 6.26 27.36
N LEU A 7 -3.17 5.73 26.13
CA LEU A 7 -2.01 5.19 25.44
C LEU A 7 -1.27 6.28 24.66
N VAL A 8 -1.94 7.06 23.81
CA VAL A 8 -1.27 8.04 22.93
C VAL A 8 -0.68 9.21 23.71
N ALA A 9 -1.23 9.55 24.89
CA ALA A 9 -0.61 10.55 25.76
C ALA A 9 0.70 10.09 26.41
N LYS A 10 0.91 8.77 26.55
CA LYS A 10 2.07 8.18 27.24
C LYS A 10 3.15 7.67 26.29
N LEU A 11 2.79 7.32 25.06
CA LEU A 11 3.70 6.76 24.08
C LEU A 11 4.33 7.86 23.23
N LYS A 12 5.66 7.89 23.17
CA LYS A 12 6.42 8.78 22.30
C LYS A 12 7.44 7.97 21.52
N HIS A 13 7.24 7.87 20.21
CA HIS A 13 8.13 7.14 19.31
C HIS A 13 8.01 7.70 17.90
N LYS A 14 9.11 7.75 17.14
CA LYS A 14 9.15 8.33 15.78
C LYS A 14 8.23 7.67 14.74
N ASN A 15 7.78 6.44 15.02
CA ASN A 15 6.87 5.68 14.15
C ASN A 15 5.43 5.63 14.70
N LEU A 16 5.09 6.44 15.70
CA LEU A 16 3.74 6.58 16.23
C LEU A 16 3.31 8.03 16.07
N VAL A 17 2.10 8.26 15.56
CA VAL A 17 1.57 9.62 15.39
C VAL A 17 1.40 10.27 16.77
N ARG A 18 1.95 11.48 16.91
CA ARG A 18 1.93 12.23 18.16
C ARG A 18 0.61 12.96 18.33
N LEU A 19 -0.02 12.76 19.49
CA LEU A 19 -1.13 13.60 19.94
C LEU A 19 -0.59 14.98 20.36
N VAL A 20 -1.16 16.03 19.76
CA VAL A 20 -0.81 17.43 20.01
C VAL A 20 -1.77 18.08 21.00
N GLY A 21 -3.06 17.76 20.91
CA GLY A 21 -4.10 18.38 21.74
C GLY A 21 -5.39 17.57 21.77
N ILE A 22 -6.26 17.92 22.71
CA ILE A 22 -7.55 17.27 22.93
C ILE A 22 -8.56 18.37 23.24
N CYS A 23 -9.77 18.30 22.66
CA CYS A 23 -10.91 19.10 23.07
C CYS A 23 -12.01 18.18 23.61
N LEU A 24 -12.48 18.46 24.82
CA LEU A 24 -13.59 17.75 25.48
C LEU A 24 -14.56 18.80 26.03
N GLU A 25 -15.39 19.37 25.16
CA GLU A 25 -16.43 20.33 25.54
C GLU A 25 -17.81 19.77 25.28
N GLN A 26 -18.65 19.71 26.32
CA GLN A 26 -20.03 19.19 26.25
C GLN A 26 -20.12 17.80 25.56
N GLN A 27 -20.60 17.74 24.32
CA GLN A 27 -20.70 16.52 23.50
C GLN A 27 -19.58 16.39 22.45
N GLU A 28 -18.78 17.44 22.24
CA GLU A 28 -17.71 17.46 21.26
C GLU A 28 -16.43 16.81 21.79
N ARG A 29 -15.84 15.95 20.98
CA ARG A 29 -14.64 15.16 21.32
C ARG A 29 -13.69 15.18 20.15
N LEU A 30 -12.73 16.09 20.19
CA LEU A 30 -11.73 16.25 19.13
C LEU A 30 -10.36 15.81 19.62
N LEU A 31 -9.65 15.07 18.77
CA LEU A 31 -8.25 14.71 18.94
C LEU A 31 -7.43 15.42 17.86
N VAL A 32 -6.44 16.18 18.28
CA VAL A 32 -5.54 16.91 17.38
C VAL A 32 -4.22 16.17 17.34
N TYR A 33 -3.87 15.66 16.17
CA TYR A 33 -2.62 14.94 15.92
C TYR A 33 -1.61 15.84 15.19
N GLU A 34 -0.34 15.45 15.19
CA GLU A 34 0.63 16.07 14.30
C GLU A 34 0.23 15.88 12.84
N PHE A 35 0.58 16.86 12.01
CA PHE A 35 0.31 16.78 10.59
C PHE A 35 1.31 15.80 9.93
N VAL A 36 0.79 14.73 9.35
CA VAL A 36 1.57 13.81 8.51
C VAL A 36 1.28 14.19 7.06
N PRO A 37 2.25 14.73 6.32
CA PRO A 37 2.00 15.34 5.00
C PRO A 37 1.63 14.31 3.93
N ASN A 38 2.08 13.07 4.13
CA ASN A 38 1.76 11.97 3.24
C ASN A 38 0.41 11.38 3.62
N ARG A 39 -0.35 11.01 2.60
CA ARG A 39 -1.64 10.34 2.78
C ARG A 39 -1.45 8.96 3.39
N SER A 40 -2.55 8.36 3.80
CA SER A 40 -2.58 7.01 4.36
C SER A 40 -2.11 5.95 3.36
N LEU A 41 -1.56 4.86 3.90
CA LEU A 41 -0.97 3.75 3.14
C LEU A 41 -1.98 3.01 2.26
N ASP A 42 -3.28 3.10 2.56
CA ASP A 42 -4.35 2.47 1.81
C ASP A 42 -4.36 2.89 0.34
N LEU A 43 -4.05 4.15 0.03
CA LEU A 43 -3.96 4.63 -1.36
C LEU A 43 -2.91 3.86 -2.17
N ILE A 44 -1.77 3.58 -1.53
CA ILE A 44 -0.69 2.79 -2.14
C ILE A 44 -1.15 1.34 -2.28
N LEU A 45 -1.71 0.73 -1.23
CA LEU A 45 -2.13 -0.67 -1.26
C LEU A 45 -3.23 -0.92 -2.31
N PHE A 46 -4.25 -0.08 -2.35
CA PHE A 46 -5.32 -0.18 -3.34
C PHE A 46 -4.84 0.13 -4.76
N GLY A 47 -3.91 1.08 -4.92
CA GLY A 47 -3.31 1.34 -6.23
C GLY A 47 -2.50 0.16 -6.76
N ILE A 48 -1.72 -0.51 -5.89
CA ILE A 48 -1.00 -1.75 -6.25
C ILE A 48 -2.00 -2.84 -6.65
N ALA A 49 -3.05 -3.05 -5.84
CA ALA A 49 -4.08 -4.05 -6.12
C ALA A 49 -4.77 -3.82 -7.48
N ARG A 50 -5.11 -2.56 -7.80
CA ARG A 50 -5.65 -2.20 -9.12
C ARG A 50 -4.65 -2.45 -10.25
N GLY A 51 -3.38 -2.12 -10.04
CA GLY A 51 -2.32 -2.40 -11.01
C GLY A 51 -2.19 -3.91 -11.29
N LEU A 52 -2.27 -4.75 -10.26
CA LEU A 52 -2.25 -6.20 -10.41
C LEU A 52 -3.51 -6.74 -11.10
N GLN A 53 -4.68 -6.24 -10.74
CA GLN A 53 -5.94 -6.59 -11.41
C GLN A 53 -5.85 -6.29 -12.91
N TYR A 54 -5.31 -5.12 -13.27
CA TYR A 54 -5.10 -4.77 -14.67
C TYR A 54 -4.18 -5.76 -15.39
N LEU A 55 -3.05 -6.13 -14.78
CA LEU A 55 -2.12 -7.11 -15.35
C LEU A 55 -2.77 -8.50 -15.52
N HIS A 56 -3.61 -8.91 -14.58
CA HIS A 56 -4.17 -10.26 -14.54
C HIS A 56 -5.46 -10.45 -15.36
N GLU A 57 -6.29 -9.40 -15.45
CA GLU A 57 -7.69 -9.51 -15.90
C GLU A 57 -8.06 -8.44 -16.93
N ASP A 58 -7.79 -7.16 -16.66
CA ASP A 58 -8.36 -6.08 -17.48
C ASP A 58 -7.59 -5.81 -18.77
N SER A 59 -6.30 -6.15 -18.83
CA SER A 59 -5.49 -5.91 -20.02
C SER A 59 -5.74 -6.95 -21.12
N GLN A 60 -5.31 -6.66 -22.35
CA GLN A 60 -5.49 -7.60 -23.49
C GLN A 60 -4.61 -8.85 -23.36
N LEU A 61 -3.62 -8.82 -22.47
CA LEU A 61 -2.66 -9.87 -22.22
C LEU A 61 -2.77 -10.29 -20.74
N LYS A 62 -2.69 -11.57 -20.42
CA LYS A 62 -2.60 -11.96 -19.01
C LYS A 62 -1.13 -11.94 -18.60
N VAL A 63 -0.73 -11.03 -17.71
CA VAL A 63 0.66 -10.82 -17.30
C VAL A 63 0.85 -11.19 -15.85
N VAL A 64 1.73 -12.16 -15.54
CA VAL A 64 2.13 -12.44 -14.15
C VAL A 64 3.47 -11.78 -13.88
N HIS A 65 3.52 -10.88 -12.89
CA HIS A 65 4.74 -10.11 -12.57
C HIS A 65 5.89 -10.99 -12.03
N ARG A 66 5.57 -11.98 -11.19
CA ARG A 66 6.48 -12.94 -10.53
C ARG A 66 7.53 -12.38 -9.55
N ASP A 67 7.80 -11.08 -9.56
CA ASP A 67 8.71 -10.44 -8.58
C ASP A 67 8.07 -9.21 -7.90
N LEU A 68 6.87 -9.39 -7.35
CA LEU A 68 6.18 -8.29 -6.66
C LEU A 68 6.72 -8.17 -5.22
N LYS A 69 7.34 -7.03 -4.92
CA LYS A 69 7.89 -6.68 -3.61
C LYS A 69 7.88 -5.18 -3.40
N ALA A 70 8.04 -4.72 -2.16
CA ALA A 70 8.00 -3.30 -1.82
C ALA A 70 9.02 -2.45 -2.61
N SER A 71 10.23 -2.98 -2.88
CA SER A 71 11.25 -2.27 -3.67
C SER A 71 10.88 -2.08 -5.14
N ASN A 72 9.93 -2.88 -5.64
CA ASN A 72 9.45 -2.82 -7.02
C ASN A 72 8.16 -1.96 -7.14
N ILE A 73 7.73 -1.33 -6.05
CA ILE A 73 6.68 -0.32 -6.06
C ILE A 73 7.33 1.05 -5.97
N LEU A 74 7.27 1.80 -7.08
CA LEU A 74 7.72 3.18 -7.13
C LEU A 74 6.55 4.11 -6.80
N LEU A 75 6.84 5.29 -6.24
CA LEU A 75 5.85 6.32 -5.97
C LEU A 75 6.16 7.55 -6.82
N ASP A 76 5.15 8.11 -7.48
CA ASP A 76 5.27 9.42 -8.14
C ASP A 76 5.10 10.58 -7.15
N ALA A 77 5.21 11.82 -7.64
CA ALA A 77 5.14 13.03 -6.81
C ALA A 77 3.80 13.19 -6.05
N ASP A 78 2.73 12.57 -6.55
CA ASP A 78 1.39 12.57 -5.95
C ASP A 78 1.15 11.35 -5.04
N MET A 79 2.20 10.57 -4.73
CA MET A 79 2.15 9.34 -3.95
C MET A 79 1.31 8.22 -4.60
N ASN A 80 1.13 8.24 -5.92
CA ASN A 80 0.49 7.11 -6.60
C ASN A 80 1.51 5.98 -6.83
N PRO A 81 1.13 4.72 -6.55
CA PRO A 81 2.02 3.58 -6.78
C PRO A 81 2.14 3.23 -8.26
N LYS A 82 3.35 2.83 -8.68
CA LYS A 82 3.67 2.27 -9.99
C LYS A 82 4.41 0.94 -9.79
N ILE A 83 3.86 -0.14 -10.35
CA ILE A 83 4.53 -1.45 -10.37
C ILE A 83 5.66 -1.36 -11.40
N SER A 84 6.86 -1.79 -11.00
CA SER A 84 8.08 -1.72 -11.81
C SER A 84 8.82 -3.05 -11.78
N ASP A 85 9.88 -3.16 -12.60
CA ASP A 85 10.75 -4.34 -12.70
C ASP A 85 10.03 -5.62 -13.18
N PHE A 86 9.61 -5.57 -14.44
CA PHE A 86 9.01 -6.69 -15.17
C PHE A 86 10.06 -7.67 -15.71
N GLY A 87 11.32 -7.65 -15.23
CA GLY A 87 12.40 -8.51 -15.74
C GLY A 87 12.10 -10.01 -15.62
N LEU A 88 11.27 -10.37 -14.63
CA LEU A 88 10.78 -11.74 -14.43
C LEU A 88 9.33 -11.93 -14.88
N ALA A 89 8.68 -10.94 -15.50
CA ALA A 89 7.28 -11.07 -15.89
C ALA A 89 7.06 -12.09 -17.02
N ARG A 90 5.85 -12.65 -17.10
CA ARG A 90 5.44 -13.61 -18.14
C ARG A 90 4.09 -13.22 -18.70
N ILE A 91 3.94 -13.30 -20.02
CA ILE A 91 2.69 -13.11 -20.74
C ILE A 91 2.07 -14.49 -21.03
N PHE A 92 0.76 -14.59 -20.85
CA PHE A 92 -0.04 -15.78 -21.07
C PHE A 92 -1.17 -15.47 -22.04
N GLY A 93 -1.58 -16.48 -22.82
CA GLY A 93 -2.84 -16.40 -23.56
C GLY A 93 -4.02 -16.27 -22.60
N ARG A 94 -5.10 -15.58 -22.99
CA ARG A 94 -6.28 -15.35 -22.13
C ARG A 94 -6.86 -16.64 -21.52
N ASP A 95 -6.84 -17.73 -22.28
CA ASP A 95 -7.40 -19.02 -21.87
C ASP A 95 -6.38 -19.93 -21.16
N GLN A 96 -5.12 -19.50 -21.06
CA GLN A 96 -4.08 -20.25 -20.34
C GLN A 96 -4.20 -20.00 -18.84
N THR A 97 -4.53 -21.06 -18.10
CA THR A 97 -4.58 -21.05 -16.62
C THR A 97 -3.29 -21.57 -15.98
N GLN A 98 -2.41 -22.20 -16.76
CA GLN A 98 -1.15 -22.79 -16.32
C GLN A 98 -0.03 -22.52 -17.33
N ALA A 99 1.20 -22.34 -16.84
CA ALA A 99 2.40 -22.47 -17.65
C ALA A 99 3.54 -23.06 -16.81
N VAL A 100 4.41 -23.83 -17.45
CA VAL A 100 5.59 -24.43 -16.84
C VAL A 100 6.79 -23.52 -17.10
N THR A 101 7.63 -23.34 -16.10
CA THR A 101 8.91 -22.63 -16.21
C THR A 101 10.03 -23.56 -15.81
N ASP A 102 10.98 -23.81 -16.72
CA ASP A 102 12.13 -24.68 -16.44
C ASP A 102 13.19 -24.02 -15.56
N HIS A 103 13.05 -22.70 -15.32
CA HIS A 103 13.92 -21.94 -14.44
C HIS A 103 13.14 -21.42 -13.23
N VAL A 104 13.58 -21.82 -12.04
CA VAL A 104 13.17 -21.24 -10.76
C VAL A 104 13.85 -19.88 -10.63
N VAL A 105 13.06 -18.82 -10.52
CA VAL A 105 13.52 -17.43 -10.41
C VAL A 105 12.66 -16.69 -9.38
N GLY A 106 13.29 -15.82 -8.59
CA GLY A 106 12.68 -15.14 -7.45
C GLY A 106 13.61 -15.15 -6.23
N THR A 107 13.34 -14.28 -5.26
CA THR A 107 14.10 -14.18 -4.00
C THR A 107 13.26 -14.64 -2.82
#